data_AF-W4UX52-F1
#
_entry.id   AF-W4UX52-F1
#
_cell.length_a   1.000
_cell.length_b   1.000
_cell.length_c   1.000
_cell.angle_alpha   90.00
_cell.angle_beta   90.00
_cell.angle_gamma   90.00
#
_symmetry.space_group_name_H-M   'P 1'
#
loop_
_entity.id
_entity.type
_entity.pdbx_description
1 polymer ?
#
loop_
_entity_poly.entity_id
_entity_poly.type
_entity_poly.pdbx_seq_one_letter_code
_entity_poly.pdbx_strand_id
1 'polypeptide(L)'
;MLGVVNITVLAAGSVFTGSVHEPIKGTKNPQKILQSGIPFTRHPVALQFDYKVKMSERENRIRATGFGKITEVSGKDYPCVVLLLQKRWEDAEGNVYAKRIGTMVNYFYHTADWKNNTTHEIMYGDISKRTEYKAHMMRLQVTENYTVNSKGESVPIREVAWGDAGEEPTHLFLQFTSSHGGAYIGSPGNSLWIDNVKLVY
;
A
#
# COMPACT_ATOMS: atom_id res chain seq x y z
N MET A 1 -25.97 5.38 30.87
CA MET A 1 -25.65 3.95 30.92
C MET A 1 -24.34 3.76 30.15
N LEU A 2 -23.22 3.56 30.85
CA LEU A 2 -21.91 3.26 30.24
C LEU A 2 -21.91 1.78 29.85
N GLY A 3 -22.49 1.49 28.68
CA GLY A 3 -22.49 0.16 28.11
C GLY A 3 -21.12 -0.16 27.51
N VAL A 4 -20.59 -1.34 27.81
CA VAL A 4 -19.46 -1.91 27.07
C VAL A 4 -19.92 -2.07 25.63
N VAL A 5 -19.46 -1.19 24.75
CA VAL A 5 -19.72 -1.30 23.30
C VAL A 5 -18.70 -2.28 22.74
N ASN A 6 -19.17 -3.42 22.22
CA ASN A 6 -18.33 -4.31 21.42
C ASN A 6 -18.00 -3.64 20.10
N ILE A 7 -16.81 -3.05 20.01
CA ILE A 7 -16.30 -2.42 18.80
C ILE A 7 -15.72 -3.52 17.91
N THR A 8 -16.34 -3.78 16.77
CA THR A 8 -15.75 -4.66 15.73
C THR A 8 -15.12 -3.81 14.66
N VAL A 9 -13.78 -3.79 14.63
CA VAL A 9 -13.00 -3.13 13.58
C VAL A 9 -12.39 -4.20 12.67
N LEU A 10 -12.44 -3.98 11.37
CA LEU A 10 -11.64 -4.77 10.43
C LEU A 10 -10.31 -4.05 10.16
N ALA A 11 -9.20 -4.74 10.38
CA ALA A 11 -7.87 -4.27 10.04
C ALA A 11 -7.20 -5.29 9.11
N ALA A 12 -6.60 -4.81 8.02
CA ALA A 12 -5.75 -5.63 7.20
C ALA A 12 -4.41 -5.87 7.91
N GLY A 13 -3.87 -7.08 7.81
CA GLY A 13 -2.49 -7.33 8.21
C GLY A 13 -1.56 -6.72 7.18
N SER A 14 -0.66 -5.83 7.58
CA SER A 14 0.27 -5.17 6.67
C SER A 14 1.66 -5.01 7.26
N VAL A 15 2.67 -5.12 6.40
CA VAL A 15 4.06 -4.77 6.65
C VAL A 15 4.45 -3.76 5.58
N PHE A 16 5.04 -2.63 5.98
CA PHE A 16 5.42 -1.58 5.06
C PHE A 16 6.71 -0.87 5.48
N THR A 17 7.42 -0.30 4.51
CA THR A 17 8.54 0.60 4.77
C THR A 17 8.01 1.97 5.14
N GLY A 18 8.39 2.50 6.29
CA GLY A 18 7.93 3.78 6.78
C GLY A 18 7.86 3.82 8.31
N SER A 19 6.91 4.57 8.85
CA SER A 19 6.71 4.64 10.30
C SER A 19 5.24 4.89 10.66
N VAL A 20 4.91 4.71 11.93
CA VAL A 20 3.61 5.07 12.50
C VAL A 20 3.77 6.41 13.23
N HIS A 21 2.94 7.40 12.88
CA HIS A 21 2.96 8.71 13.49
C HIS A 21 2.22 8.70 14.83
N GLU A 22 2.98 8.51 15.91
CA GLU A 22 2.49 8.47 17.29
C GLU A 22 2.39 9.87 17.94
N PRO A 23 1.52 10.07 18.94
CA PRO A 23 0.53 9.11 19.45
C PRO A 23 -0.68 9.01 18.51
N ILE A 24 -1.29 7.82 18.44
CA ILE A 24 -2.56 7.63 17.73
C ILE A 24 -3.69 8.39 18.45
N LYS A 25 -4.08 9.55 17.91
CA LYS A 25 -5.10 10.45 18.49
C LYS A 25 -6.54 10.16 18.01
N GLY A 26 -6.75 9.21 17.10
CA GLY A 26 -8.10 8.83 16.64
C GLY A 26 -8.12 7.96 15.39
N THR A 27 -9.30 7.47 15.02
CA THR A 27 -9.50 6.44 13.97
C THR A 27 -10.18 6.95 12.70
N LYS A 28 -10.45 8.25 12.58
CA LYS A 28 -11.19 8.84 11.44
C LYS A 28 -10.44 8.73 10.10
N ASN A 29 -9.12 8.87 10.11
CA ASN A 29 -8.27 8.69 8.93
C ASN A 29 -7.03 7.88 9.32
N PRO A 30 -7.13 6.54 9.37
CA PRO A 30 -6.01 5.70 9.81
C PRO A 30 -4.82 5.78 8.84
N GLN A 31 -5.05 6.09 7.56
CA GLN A 31 -3.95 6.24 6.59
C GLN A 31 -3.06 7.44 6.91
N LYS A 32 -3.63 8.51 7.45
CA LYS A 32 -2.86 9.69 7.93
C LYS A 32 -1.85 9.34 9.03
N ILE A 33 -2.02 8.21 9.71
CA ILE A 33 -1.12 7.76 10.76
C ILE A 33 0.07 6.99 10.17
N LEU A 34 -0.08 6.41 8.98
CA LEU A 34 0.95 5.59 8.33
C LEU A 34 1.83 6.46 7.43
N GLN A 35 3.04 6.77 7.88
CA GLN A 35 4.03 7.44 7.06
C GLN A 35 4.60 6.43 6.05
N SER A 36 4.33 6.66 4.78
CA SER A 36 4.64 5.73 3.70
C SER A 36 6.00 6.04 3.11
N GLY A 37 6.88 5.05 3.12
CA GLY A 37 8.18 5.05 2.45
C GLY A 37 9.35 5.50 3.33
N ILE A 38 10.56 5.19 2.85
CA ILE A 38 11.85 5.53 3.45
C ILE A 38 12.76 6.22 2.42
N PRO A 39 13.76 7.01 2.85
CA PRO A 39 14.78 7.54 1.95
C PRO A 39 15.46 6.42 1.17
N PHE A 40 15.54 6.56 -0.15
CA PHE A 40 16.11 5.55 -1.03
C PHE A 40 16.48 6.14 -2.39
N THR A 41 17.69 5.85 -2.87
CA THR A 41 18.31 6.51 -4.04
C THR A 41 18.87 5.52 -5.08
N ARG A 42 18.50 4.25 -5.03
CA ARG A 42 19.00 3.24 -5.97
C ARG A 42 17.95 2.84 -7.02
N HIS A 43 18.39 2.11 -8.04
CA HIS A 43 17.56 1.62 -9.15
C HIS A 43 17.50 0.09 -9.21
N PRO A 44 16.73 -0.57 -8.32
CA PRO A 44 16.53 -2.01 -8.40
C PRO A 44 15.67 -2.39 -9.61
N VAL A 45 16.03 -3.46 -10.31
CA VAL A 45 15.29 -3.96 -11.48
C VAL A 45 14.07 -4.80 -11.10
N ALA A 46 14.05 -5.39 -9.89
CA ALA A 46 12.96 -6.22 -9.43
C ALA A 46 12.84 -6.28 -7.90
N LEU A 47 11.65 -6.67 -7.42
CA LEU A 47 11.44 -7.19 -6.07
C LEU A 47 11.38 -8.72 -6.13
N GLN A 48 12.19 -9.40 -5.33
CA GLN A 48 12.14 -10.86 -5.16
C GLN A 48 11.74 -11.21 -3.74
N PHE A 49 10.85 -12.18 -3.58
CA PHE A 49 10.42 -12.70 -2.27
C PHE A 49 9.79 -14.08 -2.39
N ASP A 50 9.70 -14.76 -1.25
CA ASP A 50 8.91 -15.97 -1.06
C ASP A 50 7.54 -15.59 -0.50
N TYR A 51 6.49 -16.29 -0.89
CA TYR A 51 5.16 -16.05 -0.35
C TYR A 51 4.31 -17.30 -0.23
N LYS A 52 3.33 -17.23 0.67
CA LYS A 52 2.17 -18.12 0.74
C LYS A 52 0.90 -17.28 0.87
N VAL A 53 -0.20 -17.74 0.30
CA VAL A 53 -1.49 -17.03 0.35
C VAL A 53 -2.61 -17.98 0.74
N LYS A 54 -3.43 -17.57 1.69
CA LYS A 54 -4.73 -18.17 1.98
C LYS A 54 -5.81 -17.14 1.69
N MET A 55 -6.68 -17.45 0.74
CA MET A 55 -7.81 -16.60 0.40
C MET A 55 -8.99 -16.90 1.33
N SER A 56 -9.77 -15.88 1.62
CA SER A 56 -11.11 -15.99 2.20
C SER A 56 -12.06 -16.55 1.15
N GLU A 57 -12.98 -17.43 1.57
CA GLU A 57 -14.05 -17.97 0.72
C GLU A 57 -15.17 -16.92 0.45
N ARG A 58 -15.05 -15.71 1.00
CA ARG A 58 -16.05 -14.65 0.83
C ARG A 58 -15.94 -14.00 -0.54
N GLU A 59 -17.04 -13.99 -1.27
CA GLU A 59 -17.17 -13.29 -2.55
C GLU A 59 -17.25 -11.76 -2.38
N ASN A 60 -17.81 -11.30 -1.26
CA ASN A 60 -17.93 -9.87 -0.94
C ASN A 60 -17.10 -9.52 0.30
N ARG A 61 -16.54 -8.30 0.26
CA ARG A 61 -15.86 -7.65 1.40
C ARG A 61 -16.90 -7.19 2.42
N ILE A 62 -16.43 -6.89 3.63
CA ILE A 62 -17.20 -6.11 4.60
C ILE A 62 -16.54 -4.77 4.86
N ARG A 63 -17.33 -3.80 5.31
CA ARG A 63 -16.88 -2.57 5.95
C ARG A 63 -17.21 -2.65 7.44
N ALA A 64 -16.19 -2.56 8.29
CA ALA A 64 -16.35 -2.59 9.75
C ALA A 64 -15.45 -1.52 10.40
N THR A 65 -16.01 -0.33 10.60
CA THR A 65 -15.32 0.87 11.11
C THR A 65 -15.23 0.93 12.64
N GLY A 66 -15.77 -0.08 13.34
CA GLY A 66 -15.95 -0.05 14.80
C GLY A 66 -17.21 0.68 15.29
N PHE A 67 -17.78 1.57 14.47
CA PHE A 67 -18.96 2.33 14.80
C PHE A 67 -20.09 2.02 13.81
N GLY A 68 -21.21 1.55 14.33
CA GLY A 68 -22.40 1.20 13.53
C GLY A 68 -22.40 -0.22 12.99
N LYS A 69 -23.33 -0.50 12.07
CA LYS A 69 -23.55 -1.83 11.50
C LYS A 69 -22.46 -2.18 10.50
N ILE A 70 -21.97 -3.42 10.54
CA ILE A 70 -21.13 -3.99 9.49
C ILE A 70 -21.93 -4.06 8.19
N THR A 71 -21.39 -3.52 7.10
CA THR A 71 -22.04 -3.55 5.78
C THR A 71 -21.23 -4.38 4.79
N GLU A 72 -21.90 -4.93 3.78
CA GLU A 72 -21.22 -5.61 2.67
C GLU A 72 -20.72 -4.59 1.64
N VAL A 73 -19.59 -4.94 1.01
CA VAL A 73 -18.99 -4.21 -0.10
C VAL A 73 -18.78 -5.21 -1.23
N SER A 74 -19.43 -4.97 -2.36
CA SER A 74 -19.42 -5.90 -3.50
C SER A 74 -18.00 -6.18 -4.00
N GLY A 75 -17.72 -7.45 -4.33
CA GLY A 75 -16.49 -7.89 -4.96
C GLY A 75 -15.43 -8.40 -3.98
N LYS A 76 -14.63 -9.34 -4.49
CA LYS A 76 -13.68 -10.15 -3.72
C LYS A 76 -12.49 -9.33 -3.23
N ASP A 77 -12.03 -9.66 -2.03
CA ASP A 77 -10.82 -9.10 -1.45
C ASP A 77 -9.59 -9.90 -1.90
N TYR A 78 -8.48 -9.22 -2.10
CA TYR A 78 -7.21 -9.82 -2.53
C TYR A 78 -6.06 -9.22 -1.73
N PRO A 79 -5.17 -10.06 -1.18
CA PRO A 79 -3.85 -9.61 -0.76
C PRO A 79 -3.11 -8.97 -1.93
N CYS A 80 -2.23 -8.01 -1.63
CA CYS A 80 -1.37 -7.42 -2.64
C CYS A 80 -0.01 -7.00 -2.08
N VAL A 81 0.95 -6.84 -3.00
CA VAL A 81 2.22 -6.18 -2.78
C VAL A 81 2.30 -4.96 -3.69
N VAL A 82 2.77 -3.86 -3.13
CA VAL A 82 2.93 -2.57 -3.80
C VAL A 82 4.34 -2.07 -3.52
N LEU A 83 5.11 -1.79 -4.56
CA LEU A 83 6.38 -1.10 -4.50
C LEU A 83 6.35 0.11 -5.41
N LEU A 84 6.65 1.28 -4.83
CA LEU A 84 6.68 2.56 -5.51
C LEU A 84 8.04 3.21 -5.26
N LEU A 85 8.74 3.55 -6.34
CA LEU A 85 9.88 4.45 -6.30
C LEU A 85 9.39 5.85 -6.64
N GLN A 86 9.65 6.80 -5.77
CA GLN A 86 9.12 8.16 -5.88
C GLN A 86 10.24 9.18 -5.76
N LYS A 87 10.16 10.23 -6.56
CA LYS A 87 10.92 11.46 -6.36
C LYS A 87 10.02 12.50 -5.70
N ARG A 88 10.20 12.68 -4.40
CA ARG A 88 9.40 13.58 -3.57
C ARG A 88 10.06 14.94 -3.39
N TRP A 89 9.24 15.98 -3.24
CA TRP A 89 9.64 17.32 -2.81
C TRP A 89 8.53 17.96 -1.97
N GLU A 90 8.90 18.98 -1.20
CA GLU A 90 8.00 19.76 -0.36
C GLU A 90 7.97 21.22 -0.85
N ASP A 91 6.80 21.84 -0.90
CA ASP A 91 6.68 23.28 -1.16
C ASP A 91 6.84 24.11 0.14
N ALA A 92 6.84 25.44 0.02
CA ALA A 92 7.03 26.33 1.18
C ALA A 92 5.89 26.21 2.21
N GLU A 93 4.70 25.84 1.75
CA GLU A 93 3.51 25.63 2.55
C GLU A 93 3.58 24.30 3.34
N GLY A 94 4.49 23.40 2.99
CA GLY A 94 4.65 22.09 3.62
C GLY A 94 3.80 21.00 2.99
N ASN A 95 3.31 21.21 1.76
CA ASN A 95 2.67 20.16 0.97
C ASN A 95 3.75 19.28 0.32
N VAL A 96 3.55 17.97 0.38
CA VAL A 96 4.47 17.01 -0.25
C VAL A 96 3.91 16.53 -1.59
N TYR A 97 4.75 16.59 -2.61
CA TYR A 97 4.46 16.09 -3.95
C TYR A 97 5.43 14.98 -4.33
N ALA A 98 5.08 14.23 -5.36
CA ALA A 98 5.92 13.18 -5.91
C ALA A 98 5.74 13.03 -7.42
N LYS A 99 6.83 12.63 -8.09
CA LYS A 99 6.78 11.94 -9.36
C LYS A 99 6.96 10.45 -9.13
N ARG A 100 6.18 9.61 -9.81
CA ARG A 100 6.37 8.15 -9.77
C ARG A 100 7.46 7.75 -10.74
N ILE A 101 8.57 7.23 -10.22
CA ILE A 101 9.74 6.80 -11.00
C ILE A 101 9.63 5.33 -11.39
N GLY A 102 9.22 4.48 -10.45
CA GLY A 102 9.16 3.03 -10.64
C GLY A 102 7.95 2.44 -9.94
N THR A 103 7.33 1.44 -10.56
CA THR A 103 6.11 0.80 -10.07
C THR A 103 6.20 -0.71 -10.20
N MET A 104 5.92 -1.42 -9.11
CA MET A 104 5.61 -2.85 -9.11
C MET A 104 4.38 -3.05 -8.24
N VAL A 105 3.33 -3.65 -8.81
CA VAL A 105 2.11 -3.98 -8.08
C VAL A 105 1.68 -5.37 -8.48
N ASN A 106 1.47 -6.25 -7.49
CA ASN A 106 0.96 -7.59 -7.72
C ASN A 106 -0.17 -7.92 -6.76
N TYR A 107 -1.24 -8.50 -7.29
CA TYR A 107 -2.41 -8.97 -6.55
C TYR A 107 -2.41 -10.49 -6.54
N PHE A 108 -2.75 -11.08 -5.40
CA PHE A 108 -2.84 -12.53 -5.26
C PHE A 108 -4.29 -12.96 -5.39
N TYR A 109 -4.62 -13.61 -6.52
CA TYR A 109 -6.00 -13.98 -6.84
C TYR A 109 -6.43 -15.35 -6.30
N HIS A 110 -5.47 -16.18 -5.89
CA HIS A 110 -5.72 -17.57 -5.52
C HIS A 110 -4.94 -17.95 -4.26
N THR A 111 -5.50 -18.90 -3.50
CA THR A 111 -4.76 -19.62 -2.47
C THR A 111 -3.58 -20.31 -3.13
N ALA A 112 -2.41 -20.19 -2.51
CA ALA A 112 -1.19 -20.82 -2.97
C ALA A 112 -0.40 -21.25 -1.74
N ASP A 113 0.18 -22.44 -1.80
CA ASP A 113 1.25 -22.79 -0.87
C ASP A 113 2.53 -21.99 -1.19
N TRP A 114 3.59 -22.21 -0.42
CA TRP A 114 4.86 -21.52 -0.60
C TRP A 114 5.34 -21.51 -2.05
N LYS A 115 5.52 -20.29 -2.59
CA LYS A 115 6.23 -20.04 -3.84
C LYS A 115 7.50 -19.28 -3.52
N ASN A 116 8.63 -19.82 -3.95
CA ASN A 116 9.94 -19.30 -3.59
C ASN A 116 10.57 -18.52 -4.75
N ASN A 117 11.39 -17.52 -4.41
CA ASN A 117 12.14 -16.65 -5.31
C ASN A 117 11.28 -16.00 -6.41
N THR A 118 10.02 -15.70 -6.08
CA THR A 118 9.13 -15.05 -7.04
C THR A 118 9.64 -13.64 -7.29
N THR A 119 9.87 -13.32 -8.57
CA THR A 119 10.54 -12.10 -9.00
C THR A 119 9.58 -11.26 -9.80
N HIS A 120 9.39 -10.02 -9.37
CA HIS A 120 8.47 -9.06 -9.99
C HIS A 120 9.26 -7.86 -10.51
N GLU A 121 9.19 -7.60 -11.81
CA GLU A 121 9.81 -6.44 -12.46
C GLU A 121 9.34 -5.13 -11.82
N ILE A 122 10.28 -4.21 -11.58
CA ILE A 122 9.97 -2.82 -11.29
C ILE A 122 9.93 -2.08 -12.61
N MET A 123 8.73 -1.64 -13.00
CA MET A 123 8.49 -0.93 -14.25
C MET A 123 8.79 0.55 -14.06
N TYR A 124 9.76 1.08 -14.82
CA TYR A 124 10.21 2.46 -14.74
C TYR A 124 9.51 3.41 -15.72
N GLY A 125 9.32 4.66 -15.31
CA GLY A 125 8.69 5.72 -16.10
C GLY A 125 7.17 5.66 -16.16
N ASP A 126 6.59 6.25 -17.21
CA ASP A 126 5.15 6.16 -17.49
C ASP A 126 4.79 4.76 -18.01
N ILE A 127 4.13 3.97 -17.15
CA ILE A 127 3.73 2.60 -17.47
C ILE A 127 2.33 2.51 -18.09
N SER A 128 1.63 3.63 -18.32
CA SER A 128 0.22 3.65 -18.74
C SER A 128 -0.07 2.93 -20.06
N LYS A 129 0.96 2.73 -20.89
CA LYS A 129 0.88 2.02 -22.17
C LYS A 129 1.37 0.57 -22.10
N ARG A 130 1.85 0.09 -20.94
CA ARG A 130 2.28 -1.31 -20.77
C ARG A 130 1.08 -2.23 -20.65
N THR A 131 1.21 -3.46 -21.15
CA THR A 131 0.14 -4.47 -21.11
C THR A 131 -0.28 -4.88 -19.69
N GLU A 132 0.66 -4.79 -18.76
CA GLU A 132 0.53 -5.13 -17.34
C GLU A 132 -0.21 -4.03 -16.56
N TYR A 133 -0.34 -2.83 -17.15
CA TYR A 133 -0.91 -1.68 -16.50
C TYR A 133 -2.42 -1.84 -16.28
N LYS A 134 -2.79 -1.89 -15.01
CA LYS A 134 -4.18 -1.88 -14.57
C LYS A 134 -4.47 -0.54 -13.92
N ALA A 135 -5.14 0.37 -14.63
CA ALA A 135 -5.38 1.74 -14.16
C ALA A 135 -6.04 1.81 -12.77
N HIS A 136 -6.96 0.89 -12.47
CA HIS A 136 -7.61 0.80 -11.16
C HIS A 136 -6.69 0.35 -10.00
N MET A 137 -5.48 -0.12 -10.29
CA MET A 137 -4.47 -0.58 -9.33
C MET A 137 -3.18 0.25 -9.36
N MET A 138 -2.86 0.86 -10.49
CA MET A 138 -1.51 1.37 -10.76
C MET A 138 -1.45 2.83 -11.19
N ARG A 139 -2.59 3.50 -11.42
CA ARG A 139 -2.58 4.93 -11.78
C ARG A 139 -1.93 5.77 -10.68
N LEU A 140 -1.41 6.93 -11.05
CA LEU A 140 -0.94 7.93 -10.09
C LEU A 140 -2.04 8.23 -9.07
N GLN A 141 -1.66 8.35 -7.79
CA GLN A 141 -2.60 8.63 -6.70
C GLN A 141 -3.76 7.62 -6.61
N VAL A 142 -3.57 6.35 -6.99
CA VAL A 142 -4.59 5.30 -6.81
C VAL A 142 -4.99 5.12 -5.34
N THR A 143 -4.03 5.31 -4.43
CA THR A 143 -4.22 5.27 -2.98
C THR A 143 -3.65 6.55 -2.39
N GLU A 144 -4.34 7.10 -1.39
CA GLU A 144 -3.86 8.25 -0.64
C GLU A 144 -2.87 7.80 0.44
N ASN A 145 -1.58 7.97 0.14
CA ASN A 145 -0.48 7.70 1.06
C ASN A 145 -0.04 8.99 1.75
N TYR A 146 0.47 8.89 2.97
CA TYR A 146 0.86 10.04 3.79
C TYR A 146 2.35 10.02 4.12
N THR A 147 2.89 11.17 4.47
CA THR A 147 4.23 11.31 5.06
C THR A 147 4.23 12.48 6.04
N VAL A 148 5.32 12.69 6.77
CA VAL A 148 5.48 13.88 7.62
C VAL A 148 6.35 14.90 6.91
N ASN A 149 5.84 16.13 6.82
CA ASN A 149 6.54 17.26 6.23
C ASN A 149 7.60 17.83 7.20
N SER A 150 8.37 18.81 6.73
CA SER A 150 9.39 19.52 7.52
C SER A 150 8.85 20.20 8.79
N LYS A 151 7.53 20.44 8.87
CA LYS A 151 6.83 21.05 10.01
C LYS A 151 6.33 20.01 11.04
N GLY A 152 6.60 18.72 10.82
CA GLY A 152 6.15 17.64 11.71
C GLY A 152 4.69 17.23 11.50
N GLU A 153 4.05 17.72 10.44
CA GLU A 153 2.64 17.45 10.15
C GLU A 153 2.50 16.26 9.20
N SER A 154 1.59 15.35 9.51
CA SER A 154 1.21 14.31 8.55
C SER A 154 0.37 14.92 7.42
N VAL A 155 0.87 14.81 6.19
CA VAL A 155 0.29 15.37 4.96
C VAL A 155 0.22 14.29 3.87
N PRO A 156 -0.74 14.36 2.94
CA PRO A 156 -0.79 13.44 1.82
C PRO A 156 0.40 13.66 0.88
N ILE A 157 0.92 12.56 0.33
CA ILE A 157 1.89 12.58 -0.78
C ILE A 157 1.07 12.76 -2.07
N ARG A 158 1.27 13.87 -2.77
CA ARG A 158 0.58 14.20 -4.02
C ARG A 158 1.39 13.75 -5.23
N GLU A 159 1.08 12.59 -5.77
CA GLU A 159 1.64 12.12 -7.04
C GLU A 159 1.04 12.91 -8.21
N VAL A 160 1.84 13.78 -8.81
CA VAL A 160 1.37 14.74 -9.82
C VAL A 160 1.77 14.36 -11.25
N ALA A 161 2.77 13.49 -11.42
CA ALA A 161 3.22 13.03 -12.72
C ALA A 161 4.00 11.71 -12.62
N TRP A 162 4.18 11.05 -13.76
CA TRP A 162 5.25 10.07 -13.94
C TRP A 162 6.59 10.82 -14.04
N GLY A 163 7.65 10.23 -13.50
CA GLY A 163 9.02 10.70 -13.72
C GLY A 163 9.67 9.97 -14.89
N ASP A 164 10.89 10.37 -15.22
CA ASP A 164 11.65 9.72 -16.28
C ASP A 164 12.20 8.38 -15.79
N ALA A 165 12.29 7.39 -16.69
CA ALA A 165 12.68 6.02 -16.31
C ALA A 165 14.08 5.93 -15.67
N GLY A 166 15.00 6.82 -16.03
CA GLY A 166 16.34 6.91 -15.45
C GLY A 166 16.47 7.90 -14.30
N GLU A 167 15.40 8.60 -13.92
CA GLU A 167 15.46 9.59 -12.85
C GLU A 167 15.73 8.90 -11.50
N GLU A 168 16.56 9.50 -10.65
CA GLU A 168 16.88 8.94 -9.34
C GLU A 168 15.69 9.13 -8.37
N PRO A 169 15.19 8.06 -7.73
CA PRO A 169 14.17 8.20 -6.70
C PRO A 169 14.77 8.87 -5.46
N THR A 170 13.93 9.48 -4.64
CA THR A 170 14.31 9.91 -3.29
C THR A 170 13.72 9.00 -2.21
N HIS A 171 12.69 8.22 -2.56
CA HIS A 171 11.96 7.37 -1.63
C HIS A 171 11.58 6.02 -2.26
N LEU A 172 11.59 4.98 -1.43
CA LEU A 172 11.00 3.68 -1.71
C LEU A 172 9.86 3.45 -0.72
N PHE A 173 8.67 3.16 -1.26
CA PHE A 173 7.55 2.64 -0.51
C PHE A 173 7.29 1.20 -0.93
N LEU A 174 7.45 0.27 -0.01
CA LEU A 174 7.07 -1.14 -0.16
C LEU A 174 6.00 -1.47 0.88
N GLN A 175 4.92 -2.11 0.44
CA GLN A 175 3.86 -2.60 1.30
C GLN A 175 3.44 -4.00 0.86
N PHE A 176 3.35 -4.91 1.83
CA PHE A 176 2.59 -6.14 1.73
C PHE A 176 1.33 -5.99 2.58
N THR A 177 0.18 -6.37 2.06
CA THR A 177 -1.11 -6.31 2.76
C THR A 177 -1.97 -7.52 2.43
N SER A 178 -2.72 -8.01 3.42
CA SER A 178 -3.68 -9.09 3.23
C SER A 178 -5.01 -8.65 2.58
N SER A 179 -5.18 -7.35 2.30
CA SER A 179 -6.38 -6.79 1.70
C SER A 179 -6.06 -5.56 0.83
N HIS A 180 -6.77 -5.41 -0.29
CA HIS A 180 -6.76 -4.19 -1.13
C HIS A 180 -7.92 -3.25 -0.81
N GLY A 181 -8.83 -3.64 0.10
CA GLY A 181 -10.06 -2.89 0.37
C GLY A 181 -9.83 -1.49 0.95
N GLY A 182 -8.66 -1.24 1.54
CA GLY A 182 -8.36 0.02 2.22
C GLY A 182 -8.92 0.07 3.65
N ALA A 183 -9.03 1.27 4.20
CA ALA A 183 -9.39 1.45 5.60
C ALA A 183 -10.72 0.80 5.94
N TYR A 184 -10.69 -0.16 6.88
CA TYR A 184 -11.85 -0.86 7.43
C TYR A 184 -12.63 -1.72 6.43
N ILE A 185 -12.09 -1.99 5.23
CA ILE A 185 -12.72 -2.80 4.21
C ILE A 185 -11.85 -4.00 3.87
N GLY A 186 -12.45 -5.18 3.80
CA GLY A 186 -11.74 -6.41 3.43
C GLY A 186 -12.53 -7.66 3.78
N SER A 187 -11.87 -8.81 3.67
CA SER A 187 -12.43 -10.12 4.01
C SER A 187 -11.62 -10.79 5.12
N PRO A 188 -12.20 -10.98 6.33
CA PRO A 188 -11.60 -11.82 7.35
C PRO A 188 -11.21 -13.19 6.77
N GLY A 189 -10.04 -13.67 7.16
CA GLY A 189 -9.50 -14.96 6.71
C GLY A 189 -8.48 -14.88 5.57
N ASN A 190 -8.37 -13.75 4.86
CA ASN A 190 -7.22 -13.52 3.98
C ASN A 190 -5.94 -13.52 4.82
N SER A 191 -4.93 -14.26 4.37
CA SER A 191 -3.61 -14.32 5.00
C SER A 191 -2.53 -14.33 3.93
N LEU A 192 -1.52 -13.47 4.12
CA LEU A 192 -0.33 -13.36 3.28
C LEU A 192 0.88 -13.57 4.17
N TRP A 193 1.64 -14.62 3.89
CA TRP A 193 2.95 -14.85 4.49
C TRP A 193 4.01 -14.45 3.48
N ILE A 194 5.07 -13.81 3.98
CA ILE A 194 6.19 -13.33 3.18
C ILE A 194 7.50 -13.76 3.86
N ASP A 195 8.49 -14.11 3.05
CA ASP A 195 9.84 -14.42 3.52
C ASP A 195 10.88 -14.02 2.46
N ASN A 196 12.16 -13.94 2.85
CA ASN A 196 13.31 -13.71 1.96
C ASN A 196 13.17 -12.52 1.00
N VAL A 197 12.58 -11.43 1.47
CA VAL A 197 12.34 -10.21 0.67
C VAL A 197 13.66 -9.51 0.34
N LYS A 198 13.92 -9.27 -0.94
CA LYS A 198 15.09 -8.52 -1.41
C LYS A 198 14.82 -7.71 -2.67
N LEU A 199 15.56 -6.62 -2.81
CA LEU A 199 15.67 -5.86 -4.05
C LEU A 199 16.76 -6.48 -4.92
N VAL A 200 16.46 -6.69 -6.20
CA VAL A 200 17.40 -7.18 -7.22
C VAL A 200 17.91 -5.98 -8.02
N TYR A 201 19.21 -5.96 -8.32
CA TYR A 201 19.90 -4.90 -9.07
C TYR A 201 20.53 -5.46 -10.34
#